data_AF-A0A524PAF4-F1
#
_entry.id   AF-A0A524PAF4-F1
#
_cell.length_a   1.000
_cell.length_b   1.000
_cell.length_c   1.000
_cell.angle_alpha   90.00
_cell.angle_beta   90.00
_cell.angle_gamma   90.00
#
_symmetry.space_group_name_H-M   'P 1'
#
loop_
_entity.id
_entity.type
_entity.pdbx_description
1 polymer ?
#
loop_
_entity_poly.entity_id
_entity_poly.type
_entity_poly.pdbx_seq_one_letter_code
_entity_poly.pdbx_strand_id
1 'polypeptide(L)' 'MKDKIAQYIAAEILRDNGRVIAYDEPLISSGLIDSFSLVDLALFIEETFSVRIDDAELTADVFDNLNQL' A
#
# COMPACT_ATOMS: atom_id res chain seq x y z
N MET A 1 -10.09 -4.38 6.03
CA MET A 1 -9.12 -3.27 5.86
C MET A 1 -8.13 -3.66 4.78
N LYS A 2 -7.32 -4.70 5.02
CA LYS A 2 -6.29 -5.21 4.10
C LYS A 2 -6.80 -5.55 2.70
N ASP A 3 -7.97 -6.19 2.56
CA ASP A 3 -8.53 -6.51 1.24
C ASP A 3 -8.79 -5.27 0.38
N LYS A 4 -9.28 -4.17 0.98
CA LYS A 4 -9.52 -2.91 0.26
C LYS A 4 -8.22 -2.26 -0.18
N ILE A 5 -7.21 -2.28 0.69
CA ILE A 5 -5.87 -1.76 0.42
C ILE A 5 -5.23 -2.58 -0.71
N ALA A 6 -5.30 -3.91 -0.64
CA ALA A 6 -4.82 -4.81 -1.68
C ALA A 6 -5.52 -4.56 -3.03
N GLN A 7 -6.84 -4.39 -3.03
CA GLN A 7 -7.61 -4.07 -4.23
C GLN A 7 -7.23 -2.70 -4.80
N TYR A 8 -7.06 -1.69 -3.96
CA TYR A 8 -6.61 -0.36 -4.38
C TYR A 8 -5.21 -0.42 -5.02
N ILE A 9 -4.27 -1.11 -4.38
CA ILE A 9 -2.92 -1.28 -4.94
C ILE A 9 -2.99 -2.03 -6.28
N ALA A 10 -3.73 -3.13 -6.37
CA ALA A 10 -3.87 -3.89 -7.60
C ALA A 10 -4.52 -3.06 -8.73
N ALA A 11 -5.59 -2.33 -8.43
CA ALA A 11 -6.37 -1.61 -9.43
C ALA A 11 -5.76 -0.25 -9.83
N GLU A 12 -5.35 0.56 -8.86
CA GLU A 12 -4.95 1.96 -9.07
C GLU A 12 -3.44 2.09 -9.27
N ILE A 13 -2.63 1.39 -8.47
CA ILE A 13 -1.17 1.46 -8.55
C ILE A 13 -0.64 0.54 -9.64
N LEU A 14 -0.96 -0.76 -9.57
CA LEU A 14 -0.44 -1.78 -10.50
C LEU A 14 -1.23 -1.85 -11.81
N ARG A 15 -2.44 -1.28 -11.85
CA ARG A 15 -3.36 -1.34 -13.00
C ARG A 15 -3.65 -2.77 -13.47
N ASP A 16 -3.61 -3.72 -12.54
CA ASP A 16 -3.88 -5.13 -12.73
C ASP A 16 -4.95 -5.59 -11.73
N ASN A 17 -6.21 -5.39 -12.10
CA ASN A 17 -7.38 -5.78 -11.31
C ASN A 17 -7.49 -7.30 -11.06
N GLY A 18 -6.71 -8.13 -11.76
CA GLY A 18 -6.68 -9.58 -11.57
C GLY A 18 -5.61 -10.04 -10.58
N ARG A 19 -4.71 -9.14 -10.16
CA ARG A 19 -3.61 -9.49 -9.26
C ARG A 19 -4.13 -9.72 -7.85
N VAL A 20 -3.76 -10.88 -7.28
CA VAL A 20 -3.95 -11.18 -5.86
C VAL A 20 -2.65 -10.87 -5.15
N ILE A 21 -2.68 -9.88 -4.25
CA ILE A 21 -1.54 -9.49 -3.42
C ILE A 21 -1.65 -10.25 -2.09
N ALA A 22 -0.62 -11.02 -1.74
CA ALA A 22 -0.60 -11.71 -0.46
C ALA A 22 -0.28 -10.73 0.68
N TYR A 23 -0.74 -11.03 1.91
CA TYR A 23 -0.59 -10.08 3.02
C TYR A 23 0.85 -9.89 3.50
N ASP A 24 1.68 -10.89 3.29
CA ASP A 24 3.11 -10.95 3.59
C ASP A 24 3.98 -10.69 2.35
N GLU A 25 3.37 -10.39 1.20
CA GLU A 25 4.09 -10.07 -0.02
C GLU A 25 4.79 -8.72 0.13
N PRO A 26 6.12 -8.65 -0.04
CA PRO A 26 6.82 -7.37 -0.12
C PRO A 26 6.35 -6.60 -1.36
N LEU A 27 6.00 -5.33 -1.17
CA LEU A 27 5.46 -4.44 -2.18
C LEU A 27 6.54 -3.48 -2.67
N ILE A 28 7.32 -2.89 -1.76
CA ILE A 28 8.25 -1.82 -2.11
C ILE A 28 9.65 -2.37 -2.27
N SER A 29 10.09 -3.19 -1.32
CA SER A 29 11.40 -3.83 -1.38
C SER A 29 11.52 -4.80 -2.57
N SER A 30 10.39 -5.36 -3.01
CA SER A 30 10.31 -6.17 -4.24
C SER A 30 10.29 -5.34 -5.52
N GLY A 31 10.04 -4.03 -5.41
CA GLY A 31 9.84 -3.12 -6.55
C GLY A 31 8.48 -3.28 -7.22
N LEU A 32 7.50 -3.90 -6.55
CA LEU A 32 6.12 -4.01 -7.06
C LEU A 32 5.46 -2.63 -7.16
N ILE A 33 5.65 -1.80 -6.12
CA ILE A 33 5.22 -0.41 -6.07
C ILE A 33 6.41 0.47 -5.70
N ASP A 34 6.35 1.72 -6.13
CA ASP A 34 7.38 2.73 -5.96
C ASP A 34 7.09 3.66 -4.77
N SER A 35 8.12 4.32 -4.25
CA SER A 35 8.02 5.18 -3.06
C SER A 35 7.04 6.36 -3.23
N PHE A 36 6.70 6.74 -4.46
CA PHE A 36 5.66 7.74 -4.70
C PHE A 36 4.26 7.16 -4.49
N SER A 37 4.02 5.92 -4.90
CA SER A 37 2.74 5.23 -4.70
C SER A 37 2.40 5.02 -3.23
N LEU A 38 3.40 5.04 -2.34
CA LEU A 38 3.16 5.06 -0.89
C LEU A 38 2.39 6.28 -0.43
N VAL A 39 2.68 7.45 -1.01
CA VAL A 39 1.99 8.69 -0.64
C VAL A 39 0.52 8.60 -1.04
N ASP A 40 0.25 8.12 -2.25
CA ASP A 40 -1.12 7.89 -2.74
C ASP A 40 -1.86 6.86 -1.87
N LEU A 41 -1.18 5.77 -1.49
CA LEU A 41 -1.72 4.75 -0.61
C LEU A 41 -2.03 5.30 0.78
N ALA A 42 -1.12 6.10 1.34
CA ALA A 42 -1.29 6.73 2.64
C ALA A 42 -2.51 7.65 2.63
N LEU A 43 -2.62 8.53 1.64
CA LEU A 43 -3.78 9.41 1.45
C LEU A 43 -5.08 8.60 1.35
N PHE A 44 -5.10 7.52 0.57
CA PHE A 44 -6.26 6.65 0.47
C PHE A 44 -6.65 6.04 1.82
N ILE A 45 -5.69 5.60 2.61
CA ILE A 45 -5.92 5.01 3.93
C ILE A 45 -6.40 6.08 4.93
N GLU A 46 -5.76 7.24 4.96
CA GLU A 46 -6.16 8.38 5.79
C GLU A 46 -7.60 8.80 5.50
N GLU A 47 -7.98 8.96 4.22
CA GLU A 47 -9.33 9.33 3.82
C GLU A 47 -10.35 8.22 4.11
N THR A 48 -10.02 6.96 3.79
CA THR A 48 -10.95 5.82 3.90
C THR A 48 -11.19 5.41 5.35
N PHE A 49 -10.16 5.48 6.18
CA PHE A 49 -10.20 5.02 7.57
C PHE A 49 -10.15 6.15 8.60
N SER A 50 -10.06 7.42 8.15
CA SER A 50 -9.95 8.60 9.02
C SER A 50 -8.78 8.49 10.00
N VAL A 51 -7.66 7.95 9.52
CA VAL A 51 -6.40 7.85 10.27
C VAL A 51 -5.42 8.92 9.78
N ARG A 52 -4.32 9.09 10.53
CA ARG A 52 -3.22 9.98 10.16
C ARG A 52 -1.94 9.17 10.14
N ILE A 53 -1.25 9.16 9.01
CA ILE A 53 0.02 8.48 8.83
C ILE A 53 1.13 9.55 8.86
N ASP A 54 2.23 9.26 9.55
CA ASP A 54 3.38 10.16 9.54
C ASP A 54 4.19 9.92 8.26
N ASP A 55 4.42 10.98 7.49
CA ASP A 55 5.23 10.94 6.27
C ASP A 55 6.64 10.39 6.53
N ALA A 56 7.18 10.58 7.75
CA ALA A 56 8.48 10.05 8.15
C ALA A 56 8.49 8.51 8.22
N GLU A 57 7.33 7.89 8.38
CA GLU A 57 7.19 6.43 8.43
C GLU A 57 6.99 5.83 7.04
N LEU A 58 6.66 6.61 5.99
CA LEU A 58 6.42 6.15 4.61
C LEU A 58 7.70 5.64 3.91
N THR A 59 8.16 4.48 4.37
CA THR A 59 9.38 3.84 3.89
C THR A 59 9.14 2.34 3.66
N ALA A 60 9.96 1.74 2.80
CA ALA A 60 9.91 0.30 2.53
C ALA A 60 10.15 -0.55 3.80
N ASP A 61 10.82 -0.02 4.82
CA ASP A 61 11.10 -0.77 6.05
C ASP A 61 9.86 -0.88 6.97
N VAL A 62 8.95 0.09 6.87
CA VAL A 62 7.75 0.19 7.72
C VAL A 62 6.49 -0.22 6.97
N PHE A 63 6.40 0.05 5.66
CA PHE A 63 5.22 -0.20 4.82
C PHE A 63 5.49 -1.18 3.67
N ASP A 64 6.28 -2.24 3.92
CA ASP A 64 6.63 -3.18 2.86
C ASP A 64 5.47 -4.09 2.47
N ASN A 65 4.55 -4.41 3.37
CA ASN A 65 3.48 -5.35 3.10
C ASN A 65 2.17 -4.97 3.81
N LEU A 66 1.08 -5.64 3.41
CA LEU A 66 -0.27 -5.37 3.93
C LEU A 66 -0.45 -5.71 5.41
N ASN A 67 0.45 -6.47 6.04
CA ASN A 67 0.41 -6.72 7.47
C ASN A 67 1.00 -5.59 8.30
N GLN A 68 1.87 -4.78 7.70
CA GLN A 68 2.47 -3.61 8.35
C GLN A 68 1.65 -2.32 8.15
N LEU A 69 0.67 -2.36 7.23
CA LEU A 69 -0.34 -1.33 6.96
C LEU A 69 -1.55 -1.39 7.91
#